data_AF-A0A9K3LD42-F1
#
_entry.id   AF-A0A9K3LD42-F1
#
_cell.length_a   1.000
_cell.length_b   1.000
_cell.length_c   1.000
_cell.angle_alpha   90.00
_cell.angle_beta   90.00
_cell.angle_gamma   90.00
#
_symmetry.space_group_name_H-M   'P 1'
#
loop_
_entity.id
_entity.type
_entity.pdbx_description
1 polymer ?
#
loop_
_entity_poly.entity_id
_entity_poly.type
_entity_poly.pdbx_seq_one_letter_code
_entity_poly.pdbx_strand_id
1 'polypeptide(L)'
;MGSDADVAEEGVEVMTKETLDVVTLENQKQQVHQKSVSSENDDEAKTANVTAPEEKLPIDIILESKPLSNDNAVSAKPHIPSVSASAVLGESFSMPKDTPVCRGVDFSSLPPQTTDNEELDVLSIMMKSLRHTGFQATNLGMAVEQIQQMRSWRLSQVPFQEGVDDAELKPMSLRQRIRARIFFAYTSNQISCGQREVIRFLVQHKMIDVIVTTAGGIEEDLIKCFQPTYMGDFKLNGRELRKQGINRIGNLLVPNKNYCEFEDWVTPLIEKMHQEQDDSWAKWAKEAYGNNGDNSEECRRFVWTPSKFIRRLGLEINNEDSVLYWAAKNDIPVFCPALTDGSVGDMLYFHSYKRPGFVMDIAEDIRAINDLAIRSHATGMIILGGGLIKHHTCNANLMRNGADFSVYINTGQEFDGSDSGASPDEAISWGKIRITAKPVKVCCDATIAFPLIVSQTFAKDVERWKKDVQGTACFVDDAQQLIQKEKEKQRENGVDLVEI
;
A
#
# COMPACT_ATOMS: atom_id res chain seq x y z
N MET A 1 64.49 -30.12 -13.18
CA MET A 1 65.84 -29.75 -12.68
C MET A 1 65.62 -28.41 -12.00
N GLY A 2 65.61 -28.28 -10.67
CA GLY A 2 66.41 -28.98 -9.66
C GLY A 2 67.60 -28.07 -9.30
N SER A 3 67.91 -27.77 -8.04
CA SER A 3 67.61 -28.51 -6.81
C SER A 3 67.34 -27.64 -5.56
N ASP A 4 66.93 -28.33 -4.51
CA ASP A 4 66.99 -28.04 -3.07
C ASP A 4 68.43 -27.63 -2.63
N ALA A 5 68.74 -27.05 -1.45
CA ALA A 5 67.99 -26.69 -0.22
C ALA A 5 68.64 -25.40 0.44
N ASP A 6 68.60 -25.01 1.73
CA ASP A 6 68.17 -25.64 3.01
C ASP A 6 67.90 -24.60 4.17
N VAL A 7 67.69 -25.12 5.38
CA VAL A 7 67.30 -24.59 6.72
C VAL A 7 68.17 -23.53 7.46
N ALA A 8 67.50 -22.62 8.21
CA ALA A 8 67.76 -22.15 9.61
C ALA A 8 66.52 -21.33 10.11
N GLU A 9 65.84 -21.65 11.22
CA GLU A 9 66.06 -21.18 12.62
C GLU A 9 66.06 -19.64 12.80
N GLU A 10 65.38 -19.00 13.76
CA GLU A 10 64.50 -19.46 14.88
C GLU A 10 63.54 -18.29 15.28
N GLY A 11 62.44 -18.55 16.01
CA GLY A 11 61.60 -17.44 16.52
C GLY A 11 60.14 -17.78 16.90
N VAL A 12 59.93 -18.35 18.10
CA VAL A 12 58.58 -18.55 18.68
C VAL A 12 58.43 -17.63 19.89
N GLU A 13 57.61 -16.58 19.76
CA GLU A 13 57.35 -15.62 20.84
C GLU A 13 56.20 -16.08 21.76
N VAL A 14 56.33 -15.85 23.06
CA VAL A 14 55.51 -16.50 24.09
C VAL A 14 54.35 -15.60 24.52
N MET A 15 53.11 -15.99 24.21
CA MET A 15 51.93 -15.40 24.85
C MET A 15 51.89 -15.77 26.34
N THR A 16 51.97 -14.76 27.19
CA THR A 16 51.95 -14.88 28.66
C THR A 16 50.54 -14.70 29.25
N LYS A 17 50.38 -15.07 30.52
CA LYS A 17 49.10 -15.07 31.24
C LYS A 17 48.66 -13.65 31.64
N GLU A 18 47.80 -13.00 30.86
CA GLU A 18 47.15 -11.75 31.30
C GLU A 18 45.77 -11.52 30.66
N THR A 19 44.84 -12.48 30.82
CA THR A 19 43.47 -12.38 30.26
C THR A 19 42.42 -13.17 31.07
N LEU A 20 42.53 -13.22 32.41
CA LEU A 20 41.68 -14.08 33.24
C LEU A 20 41.12 -13.47 34.55
N ASP A 21 41.59 -12.29 34.98
CA ASP A 21 41.21 -11.69 36.27
C ASP A 21 40.24 -10.51 36.21
N VAL A 22 39.70 -10.18 35.02
CA VAL A 22 38.78 -9.03 34.84
C VAL A 22 37.31 -9.40 35.09
N VAL A 23 36.93 -10.67 34.93
CA VAL A 23 35.51 -11.13 35.01
C VAL A 23 35.04 -11.35 36.47
N THR A 24 35.96 -11.43 37.42
CA THR A 24 35.69 -11.92 38.79
C THR A 24 35.29 -10.84 39.79
N LEU A 25 35.38 -9.55 39.44
CA LEU A 25 35.28 -8.43 40.40
C LEU A 25 33.98 -7.62 40.38
N GLU A 26 33.13 -7.73 39.35
CA GLU A 26 31.87 -6.99 39.29
C GLU A 26 30.72 -7.71 40.05
N ASN A 27 30.71 -9.05 40.03
CA ASN A 27 29.66 -9.88 40.64
C ASN A 27 29.59 -9.85 42.20
N GLN A 28 30.47 -9.12 42.89
CA GLN A 28 30.42 -8.98 44.35
C GLN A 28 29.83 -7.65 44.85
N LYS A 29 29.52 -6.68 43.99
CA LYS A 29 29.01 -5.36 44.43
C LYS A 29 27.48 -5.23 44.52
N GLN A 30 26.70 -6.20 44.04
CA GLN A 30 25.23 -6.11 44.04
C GLN A 30 24.53 -6.75 45.26
N GLN A 31 25.23 -7.44 46.16
CA GLN A 31 24.60 -8.17 47.29
C GLN A 31 24.53 -7.44 48.65
N VAL A 32 24.78 -6.12 48.71
CA VAL A 32 24.95 -5.40 50.00
C VAL A 32 23.92 -4.25 50.20
N HIS A 33 22.81 -4.22 49.47
CA HIS A 33 21.81 -3.12 49.54
C HIS A 33 20.33 -3.55 49.63
N GLN A 34 20.03 -4.64 50.35
CA GLN A 34 18.66 -4.95 50.82
C GLN A 34 18.66 -5.61 52.21
N LYS A 35 18.53 -4.79 53.27
CA LYS A 35 18.01 -5.18 54.62
C LYS A 35 17.90 -3.96 55.53
N SER A 36 16.92 -3.97 56.45
CA SER A 36 16.39 -2.83 57.22
C SER A 36 15.70 -1.76 56.34
N VAL A 37 14.65 -1.06 56.77
CA VAL A 37 14.02 -0.98 58.11
C VAL A 37 12.54 -1.43 58.06
N SER A 38 11.99 -1.91 59.19
CA SER A 38 10.58 -2.29 59.33
C SER A 38 10.00 -1.82 60.67
N SER A 39 9.00 -0.93 60.68
CA SER A 39 8.00 -0.77 61.77
C SER A 39 6.93 0.29 61.42
N GLU A 40 5.67 -0.05 61.72
CA GLU A 40 4.62 0.79 62.32
C GLU A 40 4.37 2.22 61.78
N ASN A 41 3.18 2.42 61.18
CA ASN A 41 2.09 3.15 61.82
C ASN A 41 0.75 2.87 61.11
N ASP A 42 -0.32 2.73 61.89
CA ASP A 42 -1.71 2.75 61.40
C ASP A 42 -2.22 4.21 61.27
N ASP A 43 -3.15 4.48 60.34
CA ASP A 43 -4.43 5.13 60.69
C ASP A 43 -5.45 5.18 59.52
N GLU A 44 -6.71 5.52 59.83
CA GLU A 44 -7.88 5.36 58.94
C GLU A 44 -8.05 6.41 57.80
N ALA A 45 -8.53 5.99 56.62
CA ALA A 45 -9.22 6.88 55.67
C ALA A 45 -10.24 6.20 54.70
N LYS A 46 -11.47 6.00 55.20
CA LYS A 46 -12.79 6.15 54.52
C LYS A 46 -13.02 5.69 53.05
N THR A 47 -14.11 4.92 52.90
CA THR A 47 -14.75 4.53 51.63
C THR A 47 -15.25 5.69 50.76
N ALA A 48 -15.09 5.57 49.44
CA ALA A 48 -15.88 6.25 48.42
C ALA A 48 -16.16 5.31 47.24
N ASN A 49 -17.39 5.31 46.71
CA ASN A 49 -17.84 4.36 45.69
C ASN A 49 -17.82 5.04 44.30
N VAL A 50 -17.01 4.55 43.36
CA VAL A 50 -17.08 4.92 41.94
C VAL A 50 -16.88 3.67 41.08
N THR A 51 -17.87 3.32 40.27
CA THR A 51 -17.75 2.28 39.25
C THR A 51 -16.93 2.82 38.08
N ALA A 52 -15.70 2.32 37.92
CA ALA A 52 -14.88 2.63 36.74
C ALA A 52 -15.47 1.99 35.46
N PRO A 53 -15.20 2.54 34.26
CA PRO A 53 -15.55 1.90 33.00
C PRO A 53 -14.71 0.63 32.75
N GLU A 54 -15.16 -0.23 31.84
CA GLU A 54 -14.35 -1.36 31.35
C GLU A 54 -13.14 -0.87 30.56
N GLU A 55 -11.98 -0.80 31.19
CA GLU A 55 -10.71 -0.57 30.48
C GLU A 55 -10.39 -1.76 29.57
N LYS A 56 -10.52 -1.56 28.26
CA LYS A 56 -9.95 -2.48 27.26
C LYS A 56 -8.43 -2.33 27.29
N LEU A 57 -7.76 -3.32 27.89
CA LEU A 57 -6.30 -3.42 27.97
C LEU A 57 -5.64 -3.11 26.61
N PRO A 58 -4.59 -2.27 26.58
CA PRO A 58 -3.83 -2.02 25.36
C PRO A 58 -3.10 -3.30 24.92
N ILE A 59 -2.94 -3.46 23.61
CA ILE A 59 -2.39 -4.68 22.99
C ILE A 59 -0.90 -4.88 23.35
N ASP A 60 -0.22 -3.83 23.79
CA ASP A 60 1.21 -3.85 24.15
C ASP A 60 1.50 -4.53 25.51
N ILE A 61 0.48 -4.99 26.24
CA ILE A 61 0.63 -5.76 27.49
C ILE A 61 0.00 -7.15 27.36
N ILE A 62 0.48 -7.94 26.39
CA ILE A 62 0.20 -9.39 26.33
C ILE A 62 1.09 -10.19 27.31
N LEU A 63 2.26 -9.65 27.68
CA LEU A 63 3.18 -10.23 28.66
C LEU A 63 3.80 -9.14 29.54
N GLU A 64 3.51 -9.13 30.84
CA GLU A 64 4.42 -8.51 31.81
C GLU A 64 5.74 -9.30 31.83
N SER A 65 6.87 -8.64 31.63
CA SER A 65 8.21 -9.25 31.68
C SER A 65 8.69 -9.50 33.13
N LYS A 66 7.87 -10.19 33.93
CA LYS A 66 8.31 -10.78 35.20
C LYS A 66 9.34 -11.88 34.89
N PRO A 67 10.56 -11.84 35.47
CA PRO A 67 11.45 -12.98 35.43
C PRO A 67 10.74 -14.22 35.99
N LEU A 68 10.94 -15.37 35.36
CA LEU A 68 10.49 -16.64 35.94
C LEU A 68 11.08 -16.76 37.35
N SER A 69 10.22 -16.93 38.35
CA SER A 69 10.66 -17.07 39.74
C SER A 69 11.63 -18.24 39.86
N ASN A 70 12.74 -18.06 40.59
CA ASN A 70 13.63 -19.16 40.96
C ASN A 70 12.88 -20.25 41.76
N ASP A 71 11.76 -19.89 42.39
CA ASP A 71 10.80 -20.77 43.06
C ASP A 71 9.79 -21.44 42.11
N ASN A 72 10.08 -21.48 40.80
CA ASN A 72 9.43 -22.39 39.84
C ASN A 72 9.80 -23.85 40.21
N ALA A 73 9.16 -24.36 41.25
CA ALA A 73 9.40 -25.65 41.88
C ALA A 73 8.85 -26.80 41.03
N VAL A 74 9.37 -26.95 39.81
CA VAL A 74 9.16 -28.11 38.95
C VAL A 74 9.44 -29.37 39.77
N SER A 75 8.50 -30.32 39.78
CA SER A 75 8.69 -31.63 40.41
C SER A 75 9.64 -32.50 39.58
N ALA A 76 10.90 -32.07 39.50
CA ALA A 76 11.94 -32.70 38.71
C ALA A 76 12.20 -34.13 39.20
N LYS A 77 12.23 -35.09 38.26
CA LYS A 77 12.71 -36.44 38.57
C LYS A 77 14.18 -36.31 39.01
N PRO A 78 14.64 -37.03 40.07
CA PRO A 78 15.88 -36.74 40.78
C PRO A 78 17.20 -36.96 40.00
N HIS A 79 17.13 -37.20 38.69
CA HIS A 79 18.27 -37.25 37.77
C HIS A 79 18.43 -35.97 36.92
N ILE A 80 17.49 -35.02 36.99
CA ILE A 80 17.54 -33.75 36.25
C ILE A 80 18.08 -32.65 37.18
N PRO A 81 19.14 -31.90 36.79
CA PRO A 81 19.61 -30.75 37.57
C PRO A 81 18.50 -29.71 37.76
N SER A 82 18.34 -29.20 38.99
CA SER A 82 17.26 -28.26 39.35
C SER A 82 17.23 -27.00 38.50
N VAL A 83 18.40 -26.43 38.20
CA VAL A 83 18.55 -25.26 37.30
C VAL A 83 18.01 -25.57 35.90
N SER A 84 18.33 -26.75 35.35
CA SER A 84 17.84 -27.19 34.04
C SER A 84 16.34 -27.47 34.06
N ALA A 85 15.80 -28.00 35.16
CA ALA A 85 14.36 -28.19 35.32
C ALA A 85 13.62 -26.85 35.37
N SER A 86 14.04 -25.92 36.23
CA SER A 86 13.42 -24.59 36.36
C SER A 86 13.48 -23.77 35.07
N ALA A 87 14.52 -23.95 34.25
CA ALA A 87 14.69 -23.22 32.98
C ALA A 87 13.90 -23.82 31.81
N VAL A 88 13.63 -25.14 31.81
CA VAL A 88 13.02 -25.85 30.66
C VAL A 88 11.56 -26.26 30.92
N LEU A 89 11.16 -26.42 32.18
CA LEU A 89 9.88 -27.01 32.59
C LEU A 89 9.06 -26.07 33.51
N GLY A 90 9.38 -24.77 33.54
CA GLY A 90 8.57 -23.77 34.23
C GLY A 90 7.16 -23.67 33.65
N GLU A 91 6.17 -23.43 34.52
CA GLU A 91 4.78 -23.30 34.09
C GLU A 91 4.51 -22.01 33.30
N SER A 92 3.57 -22.07 32.36
CA SER A 92 3.17 -20.94 31.52
C SER A 92 1.80 -20.39 31.93
N PHE A 93 1.60 -19.09 31.74
CA PHE A 93 0.29 -18.46 31.88
C PHE A 93 -0.70 -19.00 30.85
N SER A 94 -1.98 -19.09 31.22
CA SER A 94 -3.06 -19.46 30.30
C SER A 94 -3.29 -18.37 29.25
N MET A 95 -3.32 -18.74 27.96
CA MET A 95 -3.67 -17.81 26.88
C MET A 95 -5.11 -17.26 27.05
N PRO A 96 -5.38 -16.01 26.63
CA PRO A 96 -6.73 -15.48 26.53
C PRO A 96 -7.67 -16.39 25.73
N LYS A 97 -8.94 -16.48 26.14
CA LYS A 97 -9.92 -17.42 25.55
C LYS A 97 -10.13 -17.22 24.05
N ASP A 98 -10.05 -15.98 23.58
CA ASP A 98 -10.28 -15.59 22.19
C ASP A 98 -8.99 -15.58 21.35
N THR A 99 -7.86 -16.07 21.88
CA THR A 99 -6.62 -16.21 21.10
C THR A 99 -6.82 -17.20 19.94
N PRO A 100 -6.63 -16.79 18.67
CA PRO A 100 -6.82 -17.69 17.53
C PRO A 100 -5.80 -18.84 17.53
N VAL A 101 -6.28 -20.07 17.46
CA VAL A 101 -5.43 -21.27 17.43
C VAL A 101 -4.82 -21.45 16.04
N CYS A 102 -3.51 -21.74 15.97
CA CYS A 102 -2.83 -22.04 14.72
C CYS A 102 -3.38 -23.32 14.08
N ARG A 103 -3.94 -23.21 12.87
CA ARG A 103 -4.53 -24.31 12.09
C ARG A 103 -4.67 -23.91 10.62
N GLY A 104 -3.97 -24.61 9.72
CA GLY A 104 -4.18 -24.51 8.28
C GLY A 104 -5.39 -25.31 7.79
N VAL A 105 -5.63 -25.30 6.47
CA VAL A 105 -6.67 -26.12 5.84
C VAL A 105 -6.37 -27.63 5.98
N ASP A 106 -7.35 -28.39 6.44
CA ASP A 106 -7.33 -29.86 6.38
C ASP A 106 -8.08 -30.33 5.12
N PHE A 107 -7.31 -30.73 4.11
CA PHE A 107 -7.86 -31.25 2.85
C PHE A 107 -8.65 -32.57 3.01
N SER A 108 -8.47 -33.30 4.11
CA SER A 108 -9.23 -34.52 4.44
C SER A 108 -10.63 -34.19 5.00
N SER A 109 -10.84 -32.95 5.47
CA SER A 109 -12.11 -32.47 6.02
C SER A 109 -13.02 -31.79 4.98
N LEU A 110 -12.59 -31.71 3.72
CA LEU A 110 -13.37 -31.10 2.64
C LEU A 110 -14.67 -31.88 2.40
N PRO A 111 -15.80 -31.20 2.14
CA PRO A 111 -17.02 -31.86 1.70
C PRO A 111 -16.78 -32.72 0.45
N PRO A 112 -17.38 -33.91 0.34
CA PRO A 112 -17.39 -34.64 -0.93
C PRO A 112 -18.10 -33.79 -1.98
N GLN A 113 -17.56 -33.76 -3.21
CA GLN A 113 -18.24 -33.11 -4.33
C GLN A 113 -19.56 -33.85 -4.61
N THR A 114 -20.68 -33.23 -4.23
CA THR A 114 -22.03 -33.68 -4.57
C THR A 114 -22.31 -33.35 -6.04
N THR A 115 -23.08 -34.21 -6.72
CA THR A 115 -23.38 -34.06 -8.15
C THR A 115 -24.35 -32.91 -8.47
N ASP A 116 -24.86 -32.23 -7.44
CA ASP A 116 -26.01 -31.35 -7.51
C ASP A 116 -25.58 -29.87 -7.39
N ASN A 117 -24.98 -29.35 -8.47
CA ASN A 117 -24.83 -27.93 -8.85
C ASN A 117 -24.10 -26.94 -7.91
N GLU A 118 -23.76 -27.26 -6.66
CA GLU A 118 -22.87 -26.40 -5.84
C GLU A 118 -21.40 -26.83 -5.96
N GLU A 119 -20.64 -26.14 -6.81
CA GLU A 119 -19.21 -26.38 -7.00
C GLU A 119 -18.40 -25.95 -5.76
N LEU A 120 -17.62 -26.89 -5.19
CA LEU A 120 -16.88 -26.66 -3.96
C LEU A 120 -15.71 -25.67 -4.17
N ASP A 121 -15.87 -24.44 -3.70
CA ASP A 121 -14.82 -23.41 -3.73
C ASP A 121 -13.70 -23.68 -2.70
N VAL A 122 -12.83 -24.64 -3.06
CA VAL A 122 -11.61 -25.01 -2.32
C VAL A 122 -10.66 -23.81 -2.17
N LEU A 123 -10.64 -22.88 -3.13
CA LEU A 123 -9.81 -21.68 -3.07
C LEU A 123 -10.26 -20.76 -1.94
N SER A 124 -11.57 -20.49 -1.79
CA SER A 124 -12.12 -19.77 -0.64
C SER A 124 -11.81 -20.47 0.68
N ILE A 125 -11.91 -21.80 0.74
CA ILE A 125 -11.65 -22.56 1.96
C ILE A 125 -10.18 -22.44 2.36
N MET A 126 -9.26 -22.65 1.41
CA MET A 126 -7.82 -22.46 1.61
C MET A 126 -7.52 -21.02 2.05
N MET A 127 -8.01 -20.01 1.33
CA MET A 127 -7.74 -18.59 1.63
C MET A 127 -8.28 -18.16 2.99
N LYS A 128 -9.45 -18.65 3.42
CA LYS A 128 -9.98 -18.43 4.79
C LYS A 128 -9.08 -19.04 5.86
N SER A 129 -8.45 -20.19 5.60
CA SER A 129 -7.55 -20.83 6.56
C SER A 129 -6.26 -20.03 6.80
N LEU A 130 -5.78 -19.28 5.81
CA LEU A 130 -4.49 -18.57 5.87
C LEU A 130 -4.39 -17.61 7.06
N ARG A 131 -5.51 -17.01 7.46
CA ARG A 131 -5.65 -16.15 8.66
C ARG A 131 -5.20 -16.82 9.97
N HIS A 132 -5.15 -18.15 9.99
CA HIS A 132 -4.80 -19.03 11.11
C HIS A 132 -3.59 -19.94 10.81
N THR A 133 -2.98 -19.86 9.63
CA THR A 133 -1.84 -20.71 9.24
C THR A 133 -0.50 -20.23 9.81
N GLY A 134 -0.37 -18.94 10.14
CA GLY A 134 0.86 -18.35 10.68
C GLY A 134 1.72 -17.65 9.63
N PHE A 135 2.75 -16.93 10.11
CA PHE A 135 3.71 -16.17 9.29
C PHE A 135 3.01 -15.28 8.23
N GLN A 136 3.58 -15.18 7.02
CA GLN A 136 3.03 -14.35 5.94
C GLN A 136 1.67 -14.83 5.40
N ALA A 137 1.24 -16.07 5.69
CA ALA A 137 -0.11 -16.52 5.36
C ALA A 137 -1.16 -15.77 6.22
N THR A 138 -0.87 -15.56 7.51
CA THR A 138 -1.72 -14.73 8.38
C THR A 138 -1.80 -13.30 7.84
N ASN A 139 -0.68 -12.72 7.39
CA ASN A 139 -0.66 -11.39 6.80
C ASN A 139 -1.47 -11.33 5.48
N LEU A 140 -1.42 -12.37 4.63
CA LEU A 140 -2.26 -12.43 3.42
C LEU A 140 -3.76 -12.47 3.78
N GLY A 141 -4.14 -13.22 4.80
CA GLY A 141 -5.51 -13.24 5.33
C GLY A 141 -5.94 -11.87 5.88
N MET A 142 -5.09 -11.22 6.67
CA MET A 142 -5.35 -9.88 7.20
C MET A 142 -5.40 -8.80 6.10
N ALA A 143 -4.67 -8.97 4.99
CA ALA A 143 -4.75 -8.07 3.83
C ALA A 143 -6.12 -8.20 3.12
N VAL A 144 -6.67 -9.40 3.01
CA VAL A 144 -8.06 -9.62 2.54
C VAL A 144 -9.06 -8.95 3.49
N GLU A 145 -8.90 -9.12 4.80
CA GLU A 145 -9.74 -8.47 5.81
C GLU A 145 -9.70 -6.94 5.71
N GLN A 146 -8.50 -6.33 5.60
CA GLN A 146 -8.33 -4.89 5.44
C GLN A 146 -8.97 -4.35 4.16
N ILE A 147 -8.80 -5.03 3.03
CA ILE A 147 -9.39 -4.58 1.75
C ILE A 147 -10.91 -4.74 1.74
N GLN A 148 -11.47 -5.76 2.39
CA GLN A 148 -12.93 -5.83 2.59
C GLN A 148 -13.45 -4.70 3.49
N GLN A 149 -12.68 -4.29 4.51
CA GLN A 149 -13.01 -3.12 5.34
C GLN A 149 -12.98 -1.83 4.50
N MET A 150 -11.95 -1.59 3.68
CA MET A 150 -11.90 -0.44 2.74
C MET A 150 -13.14 -0.38 1.83
N ARG A 151 -13.51 -1.51 1.22
CA ARG A 151 -14.65 -1.61 0.28
C ARG A 151 -16.00 -1.34 0.95
N SER A 152 -16.18 -1.87 2.16
CA SER A 152 -17.45 -1.81 2.91
C SER A 152 -17.60 -0.56 3.79
N TRP A 153 -16.52 0.20 4.03
CA TRP A 153 -16.57 1.40 4.87
C TRP A 153 -17.51 2.46 4.30
N ARG A 154 -18.34 3.05 5.17
CA ARG A 154 -19.17 4.24 4.89
C ARG A 154 -19.13 5.18 6.10
N LEU A 155 -19.26 6.49 5.89
CA LEU A 155 -19.27 7.48 6.99
C LEU A 155 -20.40 7.23 8.00
N SER A 156 -21.49 6.60 7.57
CA SER A 156 -22.60 6.13 8.42
C SER A 156 -22.23 5.09 9.47
N GLN A 157 -21.04 4.48 9.38
CA GLN A 157 -20.49 3.56 10.39
C GLN A 157 -19.71 4.30 11.48
N VAL A 158 -19.33 5.56 11.25
CA VAL A 158 -18.70 6.44 12.24
C VAL A 158 -19.80 7.22 12.97
N PRO A 159 -19.85 7.19 14.32
CA PRO A 159 -20.79 8.01 15.08
C PRO A 159 -20.66 9.51 14.75
N PHE A 160 -21.78 10.21 14.59
CA PHE A 160 -21.79 11.67 14.43
C PHE A 160 -21.48 12.34 15.77
N GLN A 161 -20.56 13.31 15.78
CA GLN A 161 -20.15 14.03 16.98
C GLN A 161 -20.73 15.45 16.98
N GLU A 162 -21.83 15.66 17.71
CA GLU A 162 -22.51 16.96 17.80
C GLU A 162 -21.56 18.04 18.37
N GLY A 163 -21.33 19.10 17.60
CA GLY A 163 -20.38 20.18 17.95
C GLY A 163 -18.92 19.92 17.54
N VAL A 164 -18.63 18.82 16.84
CA VAL A 164 -17.31 18.51 16.26
C VAL A 164 -17.43 18.19 14.76
N ASP A 165 -18.38 17.34 14.36
CA ASP A 165 -18.74 17.09 12.96
C ASP A 165 -19.53 18.29 12.39
N ASP A 166 -19.26 18.66 11.14
CA ASP A 166 -20.06 19.66 10.42
C ASP A 166 -21.54 19.27 10.35
N ALA A 167 -22.43 20.24 10.59
CA ALA A 167 -23.88 19.98 10.70
C ALA A 167 -24.51 19.42 9.40
N GLU A 168 -23.89 19.64 8.25
CA GLU A 168 -24.30 19.03 6.98
C GLU A 168 -24.04 17.52 6.91
N LEU A 169 -23.14 16.96 7.74
CA LEU A 169 -22.86 15.53 7.83
C LEU A 169 -23.85 14.77 8.74
N LYS A 170 -24.87 15.46 9.26
CA LYS A 170 -25.90 14.92 10.15
C LYS A 170 -26.93 13.99 9.46
N PRO A 171 -27.35 14.20 8.19
CA PRO A 171 -28.30 13.31 7.51
C PRO A 171 -27.71 11.92 7.22
N MET A 172 -28.33 10.88 7.77
CA MET A 172 -27.86 9.49 7.61
C MET A 172 -27.80 9.04 6.14
N SER A 173 -28.74 9.50 5.30
CA SER A 173 -28.79 9.22 3.86
C SER A 173 -27.59 9.79 3.08
N LEU A 174 -26.97 10.88 3.58
CA LEU A 174 -25.72 11.42 3.04
C LEU A 174 -24.52 10.62 3.57
N ARG A 175 -24.46 10.34 4.88
CA ARG A 175 -23.41 9.51 5.49
C ARG A 175 -23.33 8.09 4.90
N GLN A 176 -24.45 7.54 4.40
CA GLN A 176 -24.50 6.25 3.71
C GLN A 176 -23.91 6.29 2.29
N ARG A 177 -23.92 7.45 1.62
CA ARG A 177 -23.34 7.65 0.28
C ARG A 177 -21.85 7.98 0.31
N ILE A 178 -21.33 8.44 1.45
CA ILE A 178 -19.89 8.73 1.61
C ILE A 178 -19.14 7.42 1.93
N ARG A 179 -18.22 7.04 1.04
CA ARG A 179 -17.32 5.87 1.16
C ARG A 179 -15.84 6.29 1.26
N ALA A 180 -14.96 5.31 1.45
CA ALA A 180 -13.51 5.56 1.46
C ALA A 180 -12.99 5.79 0.02
N ARG A 181 -11.97 6.65 -0.11
CA ARG A 181 -11.19 6.80 -1.35
C ARG A 181 -10.03 5.80 -1.34
N ILE A 182 -9.96 4.94 -2.34
CA ILE A 182 -8.93 3.90 -2.47
C ILE A 182 -7.81 4.42 -3.37
N PHE A 183 -6.65 4.69 -2.76
CA PHE A 183 -5.40 4.96 -3.44
C PHE A 183 -4.70 3.62 -3.75
N PHE A 184 -4.41 3.39 -5.02
CA PHE A 184 -3.73 2.21 -5.50
C PHE A 184 -2.38 2.59 -6.11
N ALA A 185 -1.31 1.92 -5.69
CA ALA A 185 0.03 2.22 -6.14
C ALA A 185 0.75 0.96 -6.61
N TYR A 186 1.45 1.03 -7.74
CA TYR A 186 2.24 -0.09 -8.25
C TYR A 186 3.55 0.37 -8.91
N THR A 187 4.57 -0.48 -8.82
CA THR A 187 5.82 -0.31 -9.57
C THR A 187 5.66 -0.77 -11.03
N SER A 188 6.45 -0.22 -11.95
CA SER A 188 6.41 -0.52 -13.39
C SER A 188 6.38 -2.03 -13.72
N ASN A 189 7.16 -2.84 -12.99
CA ASN A 189 7.23 -4.30 -13.21
C ASN A 189 5.90 -5.05 -12.98
N GLN A 190 4.90 -4.43 -12.35
CA GLN A 190 3.54 -4.97 -12.25
C GLN A 190 2.75 -4.84 -13.57
N ILE A 191 3.10 -3.85 -14.41
CA ILE A 191 2.54 -3.69 -15.76
C ILE A 191 3.33 -4.51 -16.79
N SER A 192 4.65 -4.67 -16.61
CA SER A 192 5.46 -5.57 -17.45
C SER A 192 4.98 -7.02 -17.37
N CYS A 193 4.64 -7.50 -16.17
CA CYS A 193 4.12 -8.85 -15.93
C CYS A 193 2.59 -8.94 -16.14
N GLY A 194 2.00 -10.11 -15.80
CA GLY A 194 0.56 -10.36 -15.90
C GLY A 194 -0.29 -9.78 -14.76
N GLN A 195 0.26 -8.91 -13.90
CA GLN A 195 -0.58 -8.14 -12.97
C GLN A 195 -1.31 -7.00 -13.69
N ARG A 196 -0.86 -6.56 -14.87
CA ARG A 196 -1.55 -5.59 -15.73
C ARG A 196 -3.03 -5.93 -15.91
N GLU A 197 -3.35 -7.17 -16.24
CA GLU A 197 -4.73 -7.60 -16.52
C GLU A 197 -5.61 -7.60 -15.25
N VAL A 198 -5.00 -7.88 -14.09
CA VAL A 198 -5.64 -7.79 -12.75
C VAL A 198 -5.87 -6.32 -12.37
N ILE A 199 -4.89 -5.46 -12.60
CA ILE A 199 -4.98 -4.01 -12.38
C ILE A 199 -6.07 -3.42 -13.28
N ARG A 200 -6.04 -3.72 -14.58
CA ARG A 200 -7.02 -3.31 -15.58
C ARG A 200 -8.44 -3.65 -15.16
N PHE A 201 -8.67 -4.86 -14.64
CA PHE A 201 -9.96 -5.28 -14.10
C PHE A 201 -10.45 -4.36 -12.95
N LEU A 202 -9.58 -3.98 -12.02
CA LEU A 202 -9.94 -3.03 -10.95
C LEU A 202 -10.28 -1.63 -11.50
N VAL A 203 -9.50 -1.14 -12.46
CA VAL A 203 -9.75 0.17 -13.10
C VAL A 203 -11.06 0.14 -13.88
N GLN A 204 -11.28 -0.89 -14.70
CA GLN A 204 -12.46 -1.11 -15.54
C GLN A 204 -13.77 -1.08 -14.74
N HIS A 205 -13.77 -1.65 -13.54
CA HIS A 205 -14.96 -1.72 -12.68
C HIS A 205 -15.04 -0.66 -11.58
N LYS A 206 -14.24 0.43 -11.68
CA LYS A 206 -14.18 1.53 -10.69
C LYS A 206 -13.98 1.01 -9.25
N MET A 207 -13.07 0.06 -9.08
CA MET A 207 -12.75 -0.56 -7.78
C MET A 207 -11.68 0.20 -6.99
N ILE A 208 -11.04 1.18 -7.63
CA ILE A 208 -10.03 2.08 -7.08
C ILE A 208 -10.31 3.51 -7.57
N ASP A 209 -9.82 4.53 -6.87
CA ASP A 209 -10.15 5.93 -7.13
C ASP A 209 -8.96 6.78 -7.59
N VAL A 210 -7.74 6.41 -7.22
CA VAL A 210 -6.50 7.13 -7.57
C VAL A 210 -5.41 6.11 -7.86
N ILE A 211 -4.62 6.32 -8.91
CA ILE A 211 -3.47 5.48 -9.27
C ILE A 211 -2.16 6.26 -9.11
N VAL A 212 -1.11 5.62 -8.58
CA VAL A 212 0.26 6.14 -8.57
C VAL A 212 1.22 5.08 -9.14
N THR A 213 2.00 5.44 -10.16
CA THR A 213 2.97 4.54 -10.84
C THR A 213 4.24 5.29 -11.26
N THR A 214 5.29 4.55 -11.64
CA THR A 214 6.45 5.07 -12.39
C THR A 214 6.21 5.00 -13.91
N ALA A 215 7.05 5.67 -14.71
CA ALA A 215 6.86 5.82 -16.17
C ALA A 215 6.79 4.49 -16.92
N GLY A 216 7.61 3.50 -16.55
CA GLY A 216 7.51 2.13 -17.08
C GLY A 216 6.10 1.52 -16.95
N GLY A 217 5.38 1.84 -15.87
CA GLY A 217 3.98 1.42 -15.65
C GLY A 217 2.92 2.27 -16.36
N ILE A 218 3.34 3.24 -17.16
CA ILE A 218 2.55 3.98 -18.14
C ILE A 218 2.82 3.40 -19.53
N GLU A 219 4.09 3.39 -19.94
CA GLU A 219 4.47 3.01 -21.31
C GLU A 219 4.29 1.52 -21.60
N GLU A 220 4.57 0.60 -20.66
CA GLU A 220 4.36 -0.83 -20.92
C GLU A 220 2.88 -1.22 -21.03
N ASP A 221 1.95 -0.42 -20.50
CA ASP A 221 0.51 -0.64 -20.69
C ASP A 221 0.09 -0.32 -22.14
N LEU A 222 0.67 0.74 -22.70
CA LEU A 222 0.44 1.23 -24.06
C LEU A 222 1.17 0.36 -25.08
N ILE A 223 2.44 0.05 -24.84
CA ILE A 223 3.27 -0.84 -25.67
C ILE A 223 2.59 -2.21 -25.86
N LYS A 224 2.02 -2.79 -24.79
CA LYS A 224 1.29 -4.06 -24.85
C LYS A 224 0.01 -4.03 -25.69
N CYS A 225 -0.50 -2.85 -26.06
CA CYS A 225 -1.59 -2.72 -27.02
C CYS A 225 -1.12 -2.80 -28.49
N PHE A 226 0.20 -2.72 -28.74
CA PHE A 226 0.80 -2.85 -30.08
C PHE A 226 1.56 -4.17 -30.25
N GLN A 227 2.42 -4.51 -29.28
CA GLN A 227 3.29 -5.69 -29.33
C GLN A 227 3.39 -6.37 -27.96
N PRO A 228 3.36 -7.71 -27.89
CA PRO A 228 3.39 -8.44 -26.62
C PRO A 228 4.77 -8.42 -25.95
N THR A 229 4.75 -8.58 -24.63
CA THR A 229 5.91 -8.97 -23.80
C THR A 229 5.96 -10.50 -23.69
N TYR A 230 7.14 -11.09 -23.81
CA TYR A 230 7.34 -12.55 -23.83
C TYR A 230 7.96 -13.07 -22.52
N MET A 231 7.80 -14.37 -22.25
CA MET A 231 8.51 -15.06 -21.18
C MET A 231 9.98 -15.35 -21.55
N GLY A 232 10.85 -15.37 -20.55
CA GLY A 232 12.27 -15.73 -20.64
C GLY A 232 12.80 -16.21 -19.28
N ASP A 233 14.08 -15.97 -19.00
CA ASP A 233 14.74 -16.36 -17.74
C ASP A 233 15.68 -15.24 -17.24
N PHE A 234 15.74 -15.04 -15.92
CA PHE A 234 16.63 -14.08 -15.25
C PHE A 234 18.12 -14.22 -15.63
N LYS A 235 18.56 -15.42 -16.02
CA LYS A 235 19.94 -15.79 -16.34
C LYS A 235 20.31 -15.54 -17.81
N LEU A 236 19.37 -15.10 -18.66
CA LEU A 236 19.66 -14.81 -20.07
C LEU A 236 20.71 -13.69 -20.20
N ASN A 237 21.71 -13.95 -21.04
CA ASN A 237 22.92 -13.14 -21.13
C ASN A 237 22.66 -11.77 -21.78
N GLY A 238 22.80 -10.70 -21.00
CA GLY A 238 22.50 -9.33 -21.45
C GLY A 238 23.33 -8.84 -22.64
N ARG A 239 24.57 -9.33 -22.83
CA ARG A 239 25.38 -8.97 -24.01
C ARG A 239 24.79 -9.57 -25.28
N GLU A 240 24.29 -10.80 -25.22
CA GLU A 240 23.70 -11.49 -26.37
C GLU A 240 22.32 -10.93 -26.69
N LEU A 241 21.47 -10.74 -25.67
CA LEU A 241 20.17 -10.07 -25.81
C LEU A 241 20.31 -8.68 -26.46
N ARG A 242 21.31 -7.88 -26.05
CA ARG A 242 21.54 -6.55 -26.63
C ARG A 242 21.99 -6.59 -28.09
N LYS A 243 22.78 -7.59 -28.54
CA LYS A 243 23.09 -7.77 -29.98
C LYS A 243 21.83 -8.04 -30.80
N GLN A 244 20.89 -8.79 -30.22
CA GLN A 244 19.65 -9.22 -30.85
C GLN A 244 18.53 -8.17 -30.75
N GLY A 245 18.77 -7.03 -30.10
CA GLY A 245 17.77 -5.99 -29.90
C GLY A 245 16.64 -6.40 -28.96
N ILE A 246 16.93 -7.21 -27.93
CA ILE A 246 15.97 -7.69 -26.94
C ILE A 246 16.34 -7.11 -25.57
N ASN A 247 15.36 -6.53 -24.88
CA ASN A 247 15.48 -6.03 -23.51
C ASN A 247 14.90 -7.07 -22.53
N ARG A 248 15.42 -7.12 -21.30
CA ARG A 248 14.99 -8.09 -20.29
C ARG A 248 14.54 -7.41 -19.00
N ILE A 249 13.33 -7.73 -18.56
CA ILE A 249 12.71 -7.24 -17.32
C ILE A 249 12.52 -8.46 -16.41
N GLY A 250 13.45 -8.71 -15.50
CA GLY A 250 13.45 -9.93 -14.69
C GLY A 250 13.58 -11.19 -15.58
N ASN A 251 12.52 -12.00 -15.64
CA ASN A 251 12.34 -13.15 -16.53
C ASN A 251 11.39 -12.87 -17.72
N LEU A 252 11.20 -11.61 -18.10
CA LEU A 252 10.39 -11.19 -19.25
C LEU A 252 11.27 -10.58 -20.33
N LEU A 253 10.84 -10.64 -21.59
CA LEU A 253 11.56 -10.15 -22.76
C LEU A 253 10.70 -9.19 -23.60
N VAL A 254 11.27 -8.01 -23.91
CA VAL A 254 10.65 -6.97 -24.72
C VAL A 254 11.56 -6.63 -25.92
N PRO A 255 11.21 -7.00 -27.16
CA PRO A 255 11.95 -6.62 -28.35
C PRO A 255 12.00 -5.10 -28.56
N ASN A 256 13.10 -4.57 -29.12
CA ASN A 256 13.23 -3.15 -29.46
C ASN A 256 12.11 -2.64 -30.39
N LYS A 257 11.58 -3.50 -31.27
CA LYS A 257 10.46 -3.18 -32.18
C LYS A 257 9.23 -2.64 -31.43
N ASN A 258 8.99 -3.13 -30.22
CA ASN A 258 7.90 -2.68 -29.35
C ASN A 258 8.03 -1.18 -29.01
N TYR A 259 9.27 -0.69 -28.81
CA TYR A 259 9.55 0.72 -28.53
C TYR A 259 9.54 1.59 -29.80
N CYS A 260 9.93 1.03 -30.97
CA CYS A 260 9.80 1.75 -32.25
C CYS A 260 8.34 2.01 -32.62
N GLU A 261 7.44 1.05 -32.43
CA GLU A 261 6.00 1.27 -32.68
C GLU A 261 5.37 2.23 -31.65
N PHE A 262 5.92 2.29 -30.44
CA PHE A 262 5.54 3.31 -29.45
C PHE A 262 6.04 4.70 -29.85
N GLU A 263 7.27 4.84 -30.37
CA GLU A 263 7.82 6.08 -30.94
C GLU A 263 6.95 6.61 -32.09
N ASP A 264 6.62 5.75 -33.06
CA ASP A 264 5.75 6.08 -34.20
C ASP A 264 4.36 6.58 -33.76
N TRP A 265 3.80 6.00 -32.69
CA TRP A 265 2.48 6.37 -32.16
C TRP A 265 2.51 7.62 -31.27
N VAL A 266 3.47 7.75 -30.36
CA VAL A 266 3.46 8.81 -29.33
C VAL A 266 4.04 10.13 -29.83
N THR A 267 4.99 10.11 -30.77
CA THR A 267 5.61 11.32 -31.34
C THR A 267 4.60 12.32 -31.94
N PRO A 268 3.63 11.92 -32.79
CA PRO A 268 2.61 12.86 -33.29
C PRO A 268 1.66 13.37 -32.20
N LEU A 269 1.44 12.59 -31.12
CA LEU A 269 0.65 13.04 -29.97
C LEU A 269 1.40 14.10 -29.15
N ILE A 270 2.71 13.94 -28.95
CA ILE A 270 3.56 14.94 -28.27
C ILE A 270 3.60 16.25 -29.07
N GLU A 271 3.75 16.20 -30.40
CA GLU A 271 3.67 17.38 -31.26
C GLU A 271 2.32 18.11 -31.12
N LYS A 272 1.21 17.34 -31.15
CA LYS A 272 -0.15 17.87 -30.97
C LYS A 272 -0.33 18.51 -29.58
N MET A 273 0.16 17.86 -28.52
CA MET A 273 0.13 18.41 -27.16
C MET A 273 1.01 19.66 -26.99
N HIS A 274 2.16 19.76 -27.68
CA HIS A 274 2.99 20.97 -27.71
C HIS A 274 2.26 22.12 -28.43
N GLN A 275 1.58 21.83 -29.53
CA GLN A 275 0.77 22.85 -30.21
C GLN A 275 -0.39 23.35 -29.33
N GLU A 276 -1.12 22.44 -28.67
CA GLU A 276 -2.20 22.77 -27.72
C GLU A 276 -1.69 23.63 -26.54
N GLN A 277 -0.46 23.39 -26.06
CA GLN A 277 0.20 24.20 -25.05
C GLN A 277 0.49 25.62 -25.57
N ASP A 278 1.16 25.74 -26.72
CA ASP A 278 1.59 27.02 -27.27
C ASP A 278 0.42 27.92 -27.69
N ASP A 279 -0.63 27.33 -28.26
CA ASP A 279 -1.87 28.04 -28.59
C ASP A 279 -2.57 28.56 -27.33
N SER A 280 -2.59 27.78 -26.25
CA SER A 280 -3.13 28.23 -24.96
C SER A 280 -2.25 29.30 -24.30
N TRP A 281 -0.92 29.27 -24.46
CA TRP A 281 -0.03 30.31 -23.97
C TRP A 281 -0.15 31.60 -24.78
N ALA A 282 -0.31 31.50 -26.09
CA ALA A 282 -0.55 32.64 -26.97
C ALA A 282 -1.93 33.27 -26.76
N LYS A 283 -2.95 32.49 -26.37
CA LYS A 283 -4.24 33.00 -25.88
C LYS A 283 -4.06 33.72 -24.55
N TRP A 284 -3.52 33.05 -23.54
CA TRP A 284 -3.29 33.59 -22.20
C TRP A 284 -2.50 34.91 -22.22
N ALA A 285 -1.45 35.01 -23.04
CA ALA A 285 -0.66 36.23 -23.17
C ALA A 285 -1.43 37.40 -23.81
N LYS A 286 -2.38 37.13 -24.72
CA LYS A 286 -3.25 38.18 -25.28
C LYS A 286 -4.28 38.68 -24.27
N GLU A 287 -4.73 37.80 -23.38
CA GLU A 287 -5.70 38.13 -22.32
C GLU A 287 -5.01 38.91 -21.19
N ALA A 288 -3.90 38.38 -20.64
CA ALA A 288 -3.15 38.98 -19.53
C ALA A 288 -2.54 40.37 -19.83
N TYR A 289 -2.28 40.70 -21.10
CA TYR A 289 -1.81 42.03 -21.53
C TYR A 289 -2.86 42.80 -22.36
N GLY A 290 -4.12 42.36 -22.35
CA GLY A 290 -5.20 42.76 -23.26
C GLY A 290 -6.00 44.02 -22.88
N ASN A 291 -5.35 45.06 -22.33
CA ASN A 291 -5.92 46.39 -21.99
C ASN A 291 -7.12 46.49 -21.01
N ASN A 292 -7.90 45.43 -20.78
CA ASN A 292 -8.89 45.37 -19.71
C ASN A 292 -8.29 44.60 -18.52
N GLY A 293 -7.69 45.33 -17.57
CA GLY A 293 -7.06 44.77 -16.37
C GLY A 293 -8.04 44.29 -15.31
N ASP A 294 -8.98 43.42 -15.69
CA ASP A 294 -9.83 42.71 -14.74
C ASP A 294 -9.06 41.47 -14.25
N ASN A 295 -8.62 41.51 -12.98
CA ASN A 295 -7.79 40.47 -12.39
C ASN A 295 -8.63 39.27 -11.94
N SER A 296 -9.41 38.67 -12.86
CA SER A 296 -10.17 37.45 -12.55
C SER A 296 -9.24 36.25 -12.41
N GLU A 297 -9.57 35.36 -11.47
CA GLU A 297 -8.78 34.16 -11.14
C GLU A 297 -8.81 33.09 -12.27
N GLU A 298 -9.59 33.36 -13.33
CA GLU A 298 -9.82 32.48 -14.47
C GLU A 298 -8.68 32.50 -15.51
N CYS A 299 -7.84 33.55 -15.53
CA CYS A 299 -6.73 33.69 -16.48
C CYS A 299 -5.49 32.85 -16.10
N ARG A 300 -5.71 31.58 -15.72
CA ARG A 300 -4.64 30.62 -15.39
C ARG A 300 -4.01 30.09 -16.69
N ARG A 301 -2.69 30.29 -16.83
CA ARG A 301 -1.90 29.68 -17.91
C ARG A 301 -2.02 28.14 -17.85
N PHE A 302 -2.54 27.53 -18.91
CA PHE A 302 -2.54 26.07 -19.05
C PHE A 302 -1.10 25.53 -19.03
N VAL A 303 -0.90 24.37 -18.42
CA VAL A 303 0.34 23.60 -18.50
C VAL A 303 -0.01 22.11 -18.50
N TRP A 304 0.76 21.30 -19.21
CA TRP A 304 0.68 19.85 -19.06
C TRP A 304 1.16 19.45 -17.67
N THR A 305 0.63 18.36 -17.16
CA THR A 305 1.12 17.69 -15.96
C THR A 305 1.20 16.19 -16.28
N PRO A 306 1.95 15.38 -15.53
CA PRO A 306 1.99 13.94 -15.75
C PRO A 306 0.60 13.32 -15.83
N SER A 307 -0.30 13.64 -14.89
CA SER A 307 -1.67 13.08 -14.90
C SER A 307 -2.50 13.50 -16.11
N LYS A 308 -2.41 14.76 -16.59
CA LYS A 308 -3.07 15.22 -17.81
C LYS A 308 -2.52 14.51 -19.06
N PHE A 309 -1.20 14.37 -19.16
CA PHE A 309 -0.51 13.70 -20.26
C PHE A 309 -0.89 12.22 -20.32
N ILE A 310 -0.86 11.53 -19.17
CA ILE A 310 -1.27 10.12 -19.05
C ILE A 310 -2.75 9.94 -19.41
N ARG A 311 -3.65 10.80 -18.89
CA ARG A 311 -5.08 10.78 -19.24
C ARG A 311 -5.29 10.99 -20.74
N ARG A 312 -4.46 11.82 -21.39
CA ARG A 312 -4.49 12.01 -22.84
C ARG A 312 -4.03 10.77 -23.61
N LEU A 313 -2.95 10.11 -23.19
CA LEU A 313 -2.52 8.84 -23.80
C LEU A 313 -3.58 7.74 -23.62
N GLY A 314 -4.24 7.67 -22.46
CA GLY A 314 -5.36 6.76 -22.21
C GLY A 314 -6.59 7.00 -23.11
N LEU A 315 -6.84 8.24 -23.53
CA LEU A 315 -7.89 8.53 -24.52
C LEU A 315 -7.45 8.17 -25.94
N GLU A 316 -6.24 8.55 -26.34
CA GLU A 316 -5.75 8.37 -27.73
C GLU A 316 -5.38 6.90 -28.05
N ILE A 317 -5.11 6.04 -27.05
CA ILE A 317 -4.84 4.60 -27.26
C ILE A 317 -6.12 3.80 -27.59
N ASN A 318 -7.27 4.25 -27.09
CA ASN A 318 -8.62 3.74 -27.39
C ASN A 318 -8.78 2.20 -27.43
N ASN A 319 -8.12 1.48 -26.51
CA ASN A 319 -8.10 0.01 -26.46
C ASN A 319 -8.55 -0.51 -25.08
N GLU A 320 -9.56 -1.39 -25.05
CA GLU A 320 -10.13 -1.95 -23.81
C GLU A 320 -9.21 -2.93 -23.05
N ASP A 321 -8.04 -3.27 -23.60
CA ASP A 321 -7.00 -4.01 -22.88
C ASP A 321 -6.06 -3.09 -22.08
N SER A 322 -6.06 -1.78 -22.31
CA SER A 322 -5.23 -0.81 -21.59
C SER A 322 -5.80 -0.44 -20.21
N VAL A 323 -4.95 -0.47 -19.18
CA VAL A 323 -5.22 0.11 -17.86
C VAL A 323 -5.53 1.61 -17.98
N LEU A 324 -4.74 2.35 -18.76
CA LEU A 324 -4.86 3.80 -18.92
C LEU A 324 -6.12 4.22 -19.68
N TYR A 325 -6.56 3.40 -20.64
CA TYR A 325 -7.86 3.59 -21.31
C TYR A 325 -9.01 3.55 -20.30
N TRP A 326 -9.06 2.51 -19.46
CA TRP A 326 -10.09 2.41 -18.43
C TRP A 326 -9.95 3.52 -17.39
N ALA A 327 -8.74 3.96 -17.06
CA ALA A 327 -8.52 5.06 -16.12
C ALA A 327 -9.12 6.37 -16.67
N ALA A 328 -8.81 6.72 -17.93
CA ALA A 328 -9.37 7.91 -18.59
C ALA A 328 -10.89 7.82 -18.81
N LYS A 329 -11.40 6.64 -19.19
CA LYS A 329 -12.84 6.38 -19.41
C LYS A 329 -13.66 6.39 -18.12
N ASN A 330 -13.06 6.02 -16.99
CA ASN A 330 -13.70 6.01 -15.67
C ASN A 330 -13.40 7.25 -14.82
N ASP A 331 -12.58 8.18 -15.32
CA ASP A 331 -12.09 9.39 -14.66
C ASP A 331 -11.32 9.14 -13.36
N ILE A 332 -10.44 8.13 -13.39
CA ILE A 332 -9.49 7.77 -12.35
C ILE A 332 -8.15 8.46 -12.67
N PRO A 333 -7.68 9.45 -11.88
CA PRO A 333 -6.40 10.10 -12.12
C PRO A 333 -5.22 9.16 -11.87
N VAL A 334 -4.19 9.28 -12.73
CA VAL A 334 -2.97 8.49 -12.68
C VAL A 334 -1.79 9.43 -12.50
N PHE A 335 -1.16 9.39 -11.33
CA PHE A 335 -0.02 10.26 -10.99
C PHE A 335 1.31 9.54 -11.23
N CYS A 336 2.23 10.24 -11.91
CA CYS A 336 3.60 9.78 -12.14
C CYS A 336 4.58 10.97 -12.06
N PRO A 337 5.01 11.39 -10.86
CA PRO A 337 5.92 12.52 -10.68
C PRO A 337 7.25 12.43 -11.44
N ALA A 338 7.71 11.20 -11.74
CA ALA A 338 8.90 10.93 -12.54
C ALA A 338 8.55 10.33 -13.93
N LEU A 339 7.61 10.96 -14.65
CA LEU A 339 7.17 10.49 -15.98
C LEU A 339 8.28 10.47 -17.05
N THR A 340 9.38 11.19 -16.81
CA THR A 340 10.57 11.20 -17.68
C THR A 340 11.55 10.04 -17.43
N ASP A 341 11.29 9.17 -16.45
CA ASP A 341 12.15 8.02 -16.08
C ASP A 341 11.74 6.74 -16.84
N GLY A 342 11.79 6.80 -18.18
CA GLY A 342 11.34 5.75 -19.08
C GLY A 342 11.38 6.17 -20.56
N SER A 343 10.87 5.32 -21.46
CA SER A 343 10.75 5.58 -22.89
C SER A 343 9.88 6.80 -23.21
N VAL A 344 8.88 7.13 -22.39
CA VAL A 344 8.17 8.43 -22.49
C VAL A 344 9.15 9.61 -22.36
N GLY A 345 10.15 9.50 -21.48
CA GLY A 345 11.24 10.45 -21.33
C GLY A 345 12.14 10.54 -22.56
N ASP A 346 12.52 9.41 -23.16
CA ASP A 346 13.30 9.37 -24.41
C ASP A 346 12.58 10.12 -25.54
N MET A 347 11.26 9.91 -25.70
CA MET A 347 10.46 10.55 -26.75
C MET A 347 10.32 12.06 -26.52
N LEU A 348 10.16 12.49 -25.27
CA LEU A 348 10.16 13.92 -24.91
C LEU A 348 11.54 14.56 -25.14
N TYR A 349 12.62 13.84 -24.84
CA TYR A 349 14.00 14.26 -25.10
C TYR A 349 14.25 14.41 -26.61
N PHE A 350 13.91 13.43 -27.45
CA PHE A 350 14.02 13.55 -28.92
C PHE A 350 13.16 14.69 -29.48
N HIS A 351 11.92 14.84 -28.99
CA HIS A 351 11.05 15.94 -29.38
C HIS A 351 11.66 17.32 -29.06
N SER A 352 12.36 17.46 -27.92
CA SER A 352 12.95 18.74 -27.50
C SER A 352 14.00 19.31 -28.47
N TYR A 353 14.72 18.44 -29.22
CA TYR A 353 15.66 18.86 -30.27
C TYR A 353 14.95 19.29 -31.57
N LYS A 354 13.77 18.73 -31.85
CA LYS A 354 12.94 19.08 -33.01
C LYS A 354 12.16 20.38 -32.76
N ARG A 355 11.59 20.52 -31.56
CA ARG A 355 10.78 21.66 -31.11
C ARG A 355 11.00 21.86 -29.60
N PRO A 356 11.88 22.79 -29.17
CA PRO A 356 12.04 23.12 -27.76
C PRO A 356 10.84 23.91 -27.24
N GLY A 357 10.52 23.79 -25.95
CA GLY A 357 9.45 24.58 -25.30
C GLY A 357 8.35 23.77 -24.59
N PHE A 358 8.33 22.43 -24.74
CA PHE A 358 7.35 21.59 -24.06
C PHE A 358 7.61 21.56 -22.55
N VAL A 359 6.58 21.81 -21.73
CA VAL A 359 6.69 21.86 -20.27
C VAL A 359 5.62 20.98 -19.62
N MET A 360 6.06 20.11 -18.72
CA MET A 360 5.19 19.43 -17.77
C MET A 360 5.46 19.96 -16.37
N ASP A 361 4.43 20.42 -15.69
CA ASP A 361 4.51 20.80 -14.27
C ASP A 361 4.15 19.63 -13.36
N ILE A 362 4.94 19.46 -12.31
CA ILE A 362 4.71 18.50 -11.22
C ILE A 362 4.11 19.17 -9.97
N ALA A 363 4.16 20.50 -9.87
CA ALA A 363 3.62 21.26 -8.73
C ALA A 363 2.08 21.28 -8.71
N GLU A 364 1.44 21.34 -9.88
CA GLU A 364 -0.02 21.17 -10.00
C GLU A 364 -0.46 19.71 -9.73
N ASP A 365 0.33 18.71 -10.13
CA ASP A 365 0.02 17.29 -9.88
C ASP A 365 0.16 16.90 -8.39
N ILE A 366 1.19 17.38 -7.66
CA ILE A 366 1.30 17.15 -6.20
C ILE A 366 0.17 17.86 -5.44
N ARG A 367 -0.33 19.01 -5.92
CA ARG A 367 -1.54 19.62 -5.37
C ARG A 367 -2.75 18.72 -5.60
N ALA A 368 -3.00 18.29 -6.84
CA ALA A 368 -4.15 17.46 -7.16
C ALA A 368 -4.23 16.16 -6.34
N ILE A 369 -3.13 15.43 -6.14
CA ILE A 369 -3.13 14.20 -5.32
C ILE A 369 -3.31 14.50 -3.81
N ASN A 370 -2.73 15.59 -3.30
CA ASN A 370 -2.91 16.00 -1.90
C ASN A 370 -4.34 16.47 -1.64
N ASP A 371 -4.91 17.28 -2.53
CA ASP A 371 -6.28 17.79 -2.45
C ASP A 371 -7.29 16.63 -2.53
N LEU A 372 -7.01 15.56 -3.28
CA LEU A 372 -7.78 14.31 -3.28
C LEU A 372 -7.70 13.54 -1.94
N ALA A 373 -6.57 13.59 -1.23
CA ALA A 373 -6.46 12.98 0.10
C ALA A 373 -7.17 13.82 1.17
N ILE A 374 -7.03 15.15 1.14
CA ILE A 374 -7.70 16.10 2.03
C ILE A 374 -9.23 16.02 1.84
N ARG A 375 -9.73 16.07 0.60
CA ARG A 375 -11.16 15.90 0.26
C ARG A 375 -11.56 14.41 0.29
N SER A 376 -11.30 13.70 1.40
CA SER A 376 -11.74 12.32 1.65
C SER A 376 -12.03 12.07 3.13
N HIS A 377 -13.26 11.65 3.47
CA HIS A 377 -13.64 11.33 4.86
C HIS A 377 -12.91 10.10 5.42
N ALA A 378 -12.64 9.11 4.58
CA ALA A 378 -11.72 8.02 4.87
C ALA A 378 -10.87 7.68 3.63
N THR A 379 -9.66 7.17 3.85
CA THR A 379 -8.79 6.69 2.76
C THR A 379 -8.22 5.30 3.05
N GLY A 380 -8.10 4.49 1.99
CA GLY A 380 -7.40 3.22 2.01
C GLY A 380 -6.23 3.24 1.02
N MET A 381 -5.08 2.72 1.45
CA MET A 381 -3.91 2.54 0.58
C MET A 381 -3.68 1.06 0.26
N ILE A 382 -3.51 0.73 -1.02
CA ILE A 382 -3.12 -0.60 -1.49
C ILE A 382 -1.87 -0.42 -2.37
N ILE A 383 -0.72 -0.91 -1.90
CA ILE A 383 0.59 -0.58 -2.48
C ILE A 383 1.34 -1.86 -2.88
N LEU A 384 1.63 -2.01 -4.17
CA LEU A 384 2.40 -3.11 -4.76
C LEU A 384 3.83 -2.65 -5.05
N GLY A 385 4.79 -3.09 -4.25
CA GLY A 385 6.19 -2.66 -4.33
C GLY A 385 6.56 -1.54 -3.35
N GLY A 386 7.45 -0.64 -3.78
CA GLY A 386 8.09 0.37 -2.92
C GLY A 386 8.58 1.58 -3.72
N GLY A 387 9.52 2.35 -3.16
CA GLY A 387 10.08 3.53 -3.80
C GLY A 387 9.07 4.66 -3.98
N LEU A 388 9.22 5.44 -5.06
CA LEU A 388 8.45 6.67 -5.32
C LEU A 388 6.93 6.48 -5.18
N ILE A 389 6.40 5.37 -5.71
CA ILE A 389 4.95 5.08 -5.72
C ILE A 389 4.40 4.80 -4.32
N LYS A 390 5.22 4.22 -3.43
CA LYS A 390 4.88 4.07 -2.00
C LYS A 390 4.92 5.44 -1.33
N HIS A 391 6.07 6.11 -1.40
CA HIS A 391 6.29 7.34 -0.65
C HIS A 391 5.28 8.44 -1.04
N HIS A 392 5.04 8.64 -2.34
CA HIS A 392 4.12 9.68 -2.84
C HIS A 392 2.67 9.43 -2.39
N THR A 393 2.20 8.18 -2.46
CA THR A 393 0.87 7.78 -1.96
C THR A 393 0.71 7.99 -0.45
N CYS A 394 1.74 7.61 0.32
CA CYS A 394 1.77 7.82 1.76
C CYS A 394 1.84 9.32 2.13
N ASN A 395 2.58 10.12 1.36
CA ASN A 395 2.76 11.54 1.60
C ASN A 395 1.53 12.39 1.21
N ALA A 396 0.72 11.95 0.24
CA ALA A 396 -0.60 12.54 0.03
C ALA A 396 -1.50 12.31 1.26
N ASN A 397 -1.48 11.09 1.81
CA ASN A 397 -2.27 10.74 3.00
C ASN A 397 -1.76 11.37 4.30
N LEU A 398 -0.52 11.84 4.36
CA LEU A 398 -0.04 12.69 5.46
C LEU A 398 -0.86 13.99 5.59
N MET A 399 -1.30 14.58 4.48
CA MET A 399 -2.02 15.87 4.46
C MET A 399 -3.42 15.82 5.11
N ARG A 400 -3.93 14.61 5.40
CA ARG A 400 -5.20 14.36 6.12
C ARG A 400 -4.99 13.73 7.51
N ASN A 401 -3.77 13.83 8.04
CA ASN A 401 -3.30 13.14 9.24
C ASN A 401 -3.47 11.61 9.16
N GLY A 402 -3.01 11.03 8.04
CA GLY A 402 -2.84 9.60 7.81
C GLY A 402 -3.99 8.90 7.09
N ALA A 403 -3.69 7.76 6.47
CA ALA A 403 -4.71 6.85 5.94
C ALA A 403 -5.38 6.02 7.05
N ASP A 404 -6.65 5.67 6.87
CA ASP A 404 -7.44 4.86 7.80
C ASP A 404 -7.19 3.35 7.64
N PHE A 405 -6.87 2.92 6.41
CA PHE A 405 -6.55 1.53 6.06
C PHE A 405 -5.28 1.48 5.20
N SER A 406 -4.47 0.43 5.36
CA SER A 406 -3.27 0.27 4.53
C SER A 406 -2.88 -1.21 4.34
N VAL A 407 -2.59 -1.60 3.10
CA VAL A 407 -2.04 -2.89 2.72
C VAL A 407 -0.83 -2.67 1.81
N TYR A 408 0.35 -3.10 2.26
CA TYR A 408 1.57 -3.16 1.45
C TYR A 408 1.83 -4.61 1.02
N ILE A 409 2.20 -4.82 -0.24
CA ILE A 409 2.65 -6.12 -0.78
C ILE A 409 3.98 -5.88 -1.48
N ASN A 410 5.08 -6.21 -0.82
CA ASN A 410 6.42 -6.01 -1.37
C ASN A 410 7.46 -6.96 -0.77
N THR A 411 8.68 -6.94 -1.34
CA THR A 411 9.81 -7.77 -0.92
C THR A 411 10.89 -6.99 -0.16
N GLY A 412 10.66 -5.71 0.14
CA GLY A 412 11.62 -4.83 0.81
C GLY A 412 11.80 -5.17 2.29
N GLN A 413 13.02 -5.05 2.79
CA GLN A 413 13.41 -5.39 4.16
C GLN A 413 13.86 -4.14 4.92
N GLU A 414 13.58 -4.06 6.21
CA GLU A 414 13.80 -2.85 7.03
C GLU A 414 15.27 -2.53 7.34
N PHE A 415 16.17 -3.52 7.27
CA PHE A 415 17.56 -3.40 7.73
C PHE A 415 18.42 -2.41 6.90
N ASP A 416 17.99 -2.03 5.69
CA ASP A 416 18.69 -1.08 4.83
C ASP A 416 18.26 0.39 5.02
N GLY A 417 17.25 0.64 5.86
CA GLY A 417 16.72 1.98 6.13
C GLY A 417 15.96 2.62 4.95
N SER A 418 15.57 1.85 3.94
CA SER A 418 14.83 2.38 2.79
C SER A 418 13.32 2.50 3.05
N ASP A 419 12.68 3.56 2.55
CA ASP A 419 11.20 3.67 2.57
C ASP A 419 10.54 2.47 1.87
N SER A 420 11.18 1.89 0.85
CA SER A 420 10.75 0.64 0.21
C SER A 420 10.67 -0.54 1.18
N GLY A 421 11.64 -0.65 2.09
CA GLY A 421 11.78 -1.72 3.07
C GLY A 421 11.03 -1.48 4.38
N ALA A 422 10.75 -0.22 4.72
CA ALA A 422 10.05 0.22 5.93
C ALA A 422 8.83 -0.63 6.32
N SER A 423 8.59 -0.72 7.63
CA SER A 423 7.36 -1.27 8.17
C SER A 423 6.18 -0.29 7.97
N PRO A 424 4.92 -0.72 8.06
CA PRO A 424 3.80 0.22 8.10
C PRO A 424 3.77 1.05 9.39
N ASP A 425 4.39 0.57 10.47
CA ASP A 425 4.47 1.26 11.76
C ASP A 425 5.38 2.50 11.69
N GLU A 426 6.48 2.43 10.93
CA GLU A 426 7.29 3.61 10.62
C GLU A 426 6.42 4.70 9.96
N ALA A 427 5.52 4.32 9.06
CA ALA A 427 4.57 5.25 8.43
C ALA A 427 3.49 5.79 9.40
N ILE A 428 3.22 5.12 10.52
CA ILE A 428 2.42 5.68 11.62
C ILE A 428 3.22 6.78 12.34
N SER A 429 4.52 6.57 12.61
CA SER A 429 5.36 7.58 13.28
C SER A 429 5.44 8.93 12.53
N TRP A 430 5.34 8.89 11.19
CA TRP A 430 5.28 10.07 10.34
C TRP A 430 3.89 10.72 10.23
N GLY A 431 2.81 10.10 10.73
CA GLY A 431 1.43 10.51 10.44
C GLY A 431 0.96 10.21 9.00
N LYS A 432 1.67 9.35 8.26
CA LYS A 432 1.28 8.89 6.91
C LYS A 432 0.19 7.81 6.98
N ILE A 433 0.12 7.08 8.10
CA ILE A 433 -0.95 6.16 8.50
C ILE A 433 -1.49 6.62 9.86
N ARG A 434 -2.80 6.48 10.11
CA ARG A 434 -3.42 6.85 11.39
C ARG A 434 -3.01 5.91 12.53
N ILE A 435 -2.84 6.45 13.73
CA ILE A 435 -2.60 5.69 14.97
C ILE A 435 -3.71 4.69 15.33
N THR A 436 -4.91 4.87 14.75
CA THR A 436 -6.06 3.95 14.91
C THR A 436 -6.17 2.89 13.81
N ALA A 437 -5.33 2.95 12.78
CA ALA A 437 -5.36 2.00 11.67
C ALA A 437 -4.80 0.62 12.09
N LYS A 438 -5.09 -0.40 11.29
CA LYS A 438 -4.52 -1.76 11.46
C LYS A 438 -3.79 -2.19 10.19
N PRO A 439 -2.67 -1.52 9.85
CA PRO A 439 -2.02 -1.70 8.56
C PRO A 439 -1.35 -3.07 8.45
N VAL A 440 -1.25 -3.59 7.23
CA VAL A 440 -0.73 -4.93 6.95
C VAL A 440 0.38 -4.86 5.90
N LYS A 441 1.53 -5.52 6.17
CA LYS A 441 2.58 -5.77 5.17
C LYS A 441 2.65 -7.26 4.86
N VAL A 442 2.44 -7.62 3.60
CA VAL A 442 2.68 -8.96 3.08
C VAL A 442 4.06 -8.97 2.43
N CYS A 443 5.02 -9.64 3.08
CA CYS A 443 6.38 -9.78 2.55
C CYS A 443 6.42 -10.89 1.50
N CYS A 444 5.98 -10.58 0.27
CA CYS A 444 5.83 -11.52 -0.83
C CYS A 444 5.95 -10.80 -2.19
N ASP A 445 6.17 -11.57 -3.26
CA ASP A 445 6.04 -11.05 -4.62
C ASP A 445 4.56 -10.80 -4.94
N ALA A 446 4.24 -9.58 -5.41
CA ALA A 446 2.86 -9.19 -5.75
C ALA A 446 2.25 -10.06 -6.85
N THR A 447 3.07 -10.66 -7.74
CA THR A 447 2.60 -11.60 -8.78
C THR A 447 1.94 -12.86 -8.20
N ILE A 448 2.29 -13.24 -6.96
CA ILE A 448 1.70 -14.37 -6.24
C ILE A 448 0.56 -13.88 -5.34
N ALA A 449 0.82 -12.86 -4.53
CA ALA A 449 -0.08 -12.43 -3.47
C ALA A 449 -1.32 -11.66 -3.98
N PHE A 450 -1.17 -10.79 -4.99
CA PHE A 450 -2.24 -9.87 -5.38
C PHE A 450 -3.42 -10.54 -6.10
N PRO A 451 -3.24 -11.49 -7.05
CA PRO A 451 -4.37 -12.20 -7.66
C PRO A 451 -5.19 -12.99 -6.64
N LEU A 452 -4.53 -13.61 -5.67
CA LEU A 452 -5.17 -14.33 -4.58
C LEU A 452 -6.02 -13.38 -3.72
N ILE A 453 -5.48 -12.22 -3.34
CA ILE A 453 -6.22 -11.18 -2.62
C ILE A 453 -7.41 -10.67 -3.45
N VAL A 454 -7.23 -10.38 -4.74
CA VAL A 454 -8.31 -9.92 -5.64
C VAL A 454 -9.42 -10.96 -5.77
N SER A 455 -9.09 -12.26 -5.86
CA SER A 455 -10.08 -13.37 -5.91
C SER A 455 -10.98 -13.44 -4.67
N GLN A 456 -10.49 -12.97 -3.51
CA GLN A 456 -11.21 -12.98 -2.24
C GLN A 456 -11.80 -11.62 -1.86
N THR A 457 -11.56 -10.60 -2.68
CA THR A 457 -12.01 -9.22 -2.48
C THR A 457 -12.78 -8.73 -3.69
N PHE A 458 -12.15 -7.93 -4.54
CA PHE A 458 -12.77 -7.21 -5.65
C PHE A 458 -13.45 -8.11 -6.69
N ALA A 459 -12.88 -9.27 -7.03
CA ALA A 459 -13.45 -10.19 -8.00
C ALA A 459 -14.53 -11.11 -7.41
N LYS A 460 -14.67 -11.16 -6.08
CA LYS A 460 -15.58 -12.11 -5.40
C LYS A 460 -17.05 -11.76 -5.57
N ASP A 461 -17.38 -10.47 -5.69
CA ASP A 461 -18.75 -9.95 -5.67
C ASP A 461 -18.93 -8.71 -6.56
N VAL A 462 -18.50 -8.80 -7.83
CA VAL A 462 -18.46 -7.68 -8.81
C VAL A 462 -19.81 -6.97 -9.00
N GLU A 463 -20.91 -7.71 -9.18
CA GLU A 463 -22.24 -7.09 -9.38
C GLU A 463 -22.77 -6.44 -8.10
N ARG A 464 -22.39 -6.98 -6.93
CA ARG A 464 -22.67 -6.33 -5.65
C ARG A 464 -21.85 -5.05 -5.52
N TRP A 465 -20.55 -5.06 -5.84
CA TRP A 465 -19.70 -3.88 -5.80
C TRP A 465 -20.30 -2.73 -6.64
N LYS A 466 -20.65 -3.00 -7.90
CA LYS A 466 -21.30 -2.03 -8.81
C LYS A 466 -22.53 -1.38 -8.18
N LYS A 467 -23.37 -2.16 -7.51
CA LYS A 467 -24.57 -1.68 -6.81
C LYS A 467 -24.22 -0.88 -5.55
N ASP A 468 -23.33 -1.41 -4.71
CA ASP A 468 -22.97 -0.84 -3.41
C ASP A 468 -22.18 0.48 -3.53
N VAL A 469 -21.62 0.80 -4.72
CA VAL A 469 -20.98 2.11 -5.01
C VAL A 469 -21.83 3.05 -5.89
N GLN A 470 -22.98 2.62 -6.39
CA GLN A 470 -23.84 3.49 -7.20
C GLN A 470 -24.37 4.67 -6.37
N GLY A 471 -24.19 5.90 -6.88
CA GLY A 471 -24.60 7.13 -6.16
C GLY A 471 -23.73 7.47 -4.93
N THR A 472 -22.55 6.85 -4.79
CA THR A 472 -21.57 7.13 -3.72
C THR A 472 -20.47 8.10 -4.17
N ALA A 473 -19.87 8.79 -3.21
CA ALA A 473 -18.67 9.60 -3.39
C ALA A 473 -17.73 9.49 -2.18
N CYS A 474 -16.55 10.10 -2.22
CA CYS A 474 -15.57 10.06 -1.12
C CYS A 474 -15.59 11.31 -0.23
N PHE A 475 -16.23 12.38 -0.69
CA PHE A 475 -16.34 13.67 -0.01
C PHE A 475 -17.79 14.18 0.02
N VAL A 476 -18.04 15.18 0.85
CA VAL A 476 -19.39 15.69 1.13
C VAL A 476 -19.96 16.46 -0.06
N ASP A 477 -19.27 17.46 -0.61
CA ASP A 477 -19.73 18.22 -1.79
C ASP A 477 -20.00 17.29 -2.97
N ASP A 478 -19.09 16.34 -3.22
CA ASP A 478 -19.20 15.35 -4.30
C ASP A 478 -20.49 14.51 -4.15
N ALA A 479 -20.84 14.11 -2.91
CA ALA A 479 -22.06 13.36 -2.62
C ALA A 479 -23.33 14.25 -2.72
N GLN A 480 -23.27 15.50 -2.26
CA GLN A 480 -24.37 16.46 -2.41
C GLN A 480 -24.68 16.75 -3.88
N GLN A 481 -23.65 16.93 -4.71
CA GLN A 481 -23.80 17.12 -6.16
C GLN A 481 -24.46 15.92 -6.87
N LEU A 482 -24.15 14.69 -6.46
CA LEU A 482 -24.82 13.49 -6.97
C LEU A 482 -26.31 13.49 -6.60
N ILE A 483 -26.64 13.76 -5.33
CA ILE A 483 -28.03 13.85 -4.86
C ILE A 483 -28.81 14.95 -5.62
N GLN A 484 -28.18 16.09 -5.88
CA GLN A 484 -28.82 17.19 -6.63
C GLN A 484 -29.11 16.80 -8.08
N LYS A 485 -28.13 16.21 -8.78
CA LYS A 485 -28.31 15.71 -10.16
C LYS A 485 -29.35 14.59 -10.26
N GLU A 486 -29.46 13.74 -9.24
CA GLU A 486 -30.53 12.74 -9.14
C GLU A 486 -31.92 13.39 -8.99
N LYS A 487 -32.06 14.41 -8.14
CA LYS A 487 -33.32 15.17 -7.96
C LYS A 487 -33.73 15.93 -9.22
N GLU A 488 -32.79 16.55 -9.91
CA GLU A 488 -33.01 17.23 -11.19
C GLU A 488 -33.53 16.25 -12.23
N LYS A 489 -32.84 15.12 -12.41
CA LYS A 489 -33.26 14.06 -13.34
C LYS A 489 -34.62 13.44 -12.97
N GLN A 490 -34.98 13.35 -11.70
CA GLN A 490 -36.32 12.87 -11.29
C GLN A 490 -37.42 13.87 -11.68
N ARG A 491 -37.17 15.18 -11.51
CA ARG A 491 -38.09 16.25 -11.95
C ARG A 491 -38.26 16.27 -13.46
N GLU A 492 -37.17 16.13 -14.22
CA GLU A 492 -37.22 16.04 -15.70
C GLU A 492 -38.03 14.84 -16.21
N ASN A 493 -38.05 13.73 -15.46
CA ASN A 493 -38.83 12.53 -15.80
C ASN A 493 -40.28 12.57 -15.27
N GLY A 494 -40.75 13.69 -14.71
CA GLY A 494 -42.14 13.86 -14.30
C GLY A 494 -42.59 12.99 -13.12
N VAL A 495 -41.66 12.57 -12.25
CA VAL A 495 -41.99 11.85 -11.02
C VAL A 495 -42.19 12.86 -9.90
N ASP A 496 -43.44 13.05 -9.47
CA ASP A 496 -43.78 13.95 -8.36
C ASP A 496 -43.13 13.51 -7.05
N LEU A 497 -42.65 14.49 -6.29
CA LEU A 497 -41.98 14.28 -5.01
C LEU A 497 -43.00 13.96 -3.91
N VAL A 498 -43.06 12.68 -3.52
CA VAL A 498 -43.51 12.33 -2.17
C VAL A 498 -42.37 12.66 -1.21
N GLU A 499 -42.60 13.59 -0.29
CA GLU A 499 -41.63 13.94 0.75
C GLU A 499 -41.46 12.77 1.75
N ILE A 500 -40.21 12.46 2.10
CA ILE A 500 -39.77 11.47 3.10
C ILE A 500 -38.53 12.04 3.83
#